data_AF-A0A9P6N9X2-F1
#
_entry.id   AF-A0A9P6N9X2-F1
#
_cell.length_a   1.000
_cell.length_b   1.000
_cell.length_c   1.000
_cell.angle_alpha   90.00
_cell.angle_beta   90.00
_cell.angle_gamma   90.00
#
_symmetry.space_group_name_H-M   'P 1'
#
loop_
_entity.id
_entity.type
_entity.pdbx_description
1 polymer ?
#
loop_
_entity_poly.entity_id
_entity_poly.type
_entity_poly.pdbx_seq_one_letter_code
_entity_poly.pdbx_strand_id
1 'polypeptide(L)'
;LLPPLPNLPAHQVLVGMDSNLHHPLWNPPGYLHVHQEAKDLLRMMAAEGLDLHSEPDVPTFYPSNPVHSNTTVDLMWMSNRCLNWTHKCCTDVDHTHSHLSNHAAILTKLRIPA
;
A
#
# COMPACT_ATOMS: atom_id res chain seq x y z
N LEU A 1 18.00 11.32 3.82
CA LEU A 1 17.57 11.09 2.43
C LEU A 1 17.72 9.61 2.16
N LEU A 2 16.62 8.93 1.85
CA LEU A 2 16.69 7.54 1.40
C LEU A 2 17.44 7.50 0.06
N PRO A 3 18.25 6.45 -0.20
CA PRO A 3 18.92 6.32 -1.49
C PRO A 3 17.86 6.23 -2.60
N PRO A 4 18.14 6.77 -3.81
CA PRO A 4 17.26 6.54 -4.95
C PRO A 4 17.11 5.04 -5.18
N LEU A 5 15.90 4.60 -5.53
CA LEU A 5 15.68 3.21 -5.92
C LEU A 5 16.63 2.89 -7.09
N PRO A 6 17.33 1.74 -7.09
CA PRO A 6 18.13 1.35 -8.24
C PRO A 6 17.22 1.35 -9.47
N ASN A 7 17.70 1.85 -10.62
CA ASN A 7 16.95 1.91 -11.89
C ASN A 7 16.06 0.67 -12.03
N LEU A 8 14.78 0.82 -11.68
CA LEU A 8 13.84 -0.27 -11.77
C LEU A 8 13.71 -0.54 -13.27
N PRO A 9 13.85 -1.80 -13.74
CA PRO A 9 13.67 -2.09 -15.15
C PRO A 9 12.32 -1.51 -15.58
N ALA A 10 12.29 -0.82 -16.72
CA ALA A 10 11.16 -0.03 -17.22
C ALA A 10 9.89 -0.86 -17.54
N HIS A 11 9.79 -2.08 -17.01
CA HIS A 11 8.86 -3.11 -17.38
C HIS A 11 8.33 -3.77 -16.11
N GLN A 12 7.13 -3.35 -15.72
CA GLN A 12 6.22 -4.04 -14.81
C GLN A 12 6.73 -4.20 -13.37
N VAL A 13 6.55 -3.14 -12.59
CA VAL A 13 6.88 -3.11 -11.17
C VAL A 13 5.61 -3.16 -10.32
N LEU A 14 5.63 -4.01 -9.30
CA LEU A 14 4.72 -3.98 -8.16
C LEU A 14 5.55 -3.87 -6.89
N VAL A 15 5.14 -3.01 -5.96
CA VAL A 15 5.79 -2.85 -4.66
C VAL A 15 4.74 -3.01 -3.56
N GLY A 16 4.80 -4.13 -2.86
CA GLY A 16 4.10 -4.31 -1.59
C GLY A 16 5.01 -3.89 -0.45
N MET A 17 4.50 -3.14 0.52
CA MET A 17 5.30 -2.56 1.59
C MET A 17 4.47 -2.36 2.85
N ASP A 18 4.93 -2.87 4.00
CA ASP A 18 4.55 -2.31 5.30
C ASP A 18 5.42 -1.06 5.54
N SER A 19 4.83 0.11 5.33
CA SER A 19 5.55 1.37 5.41
C SER A 19 5.66 1.89 6.83
N ASN A 20 4.73 1.52 7.72
CA ASN A 20 4.48 2.21 8.99
C ASN A 20 4.35 3.75 8.84
N LEU A 21 3.97 4.21 7.65
CA LEU A 21 3.78 5.63 7.34
C LEU A 21 2.31 6.00 7.34
N HIS A 22 2.01 7.18 7.88
CA HIS A 22 0.65 7.68 7.95
C HIS A 22 0.47 8.87 7.01
N HIS A 23 -0.60 8.82 6.20
CA HIS A 23 -1.03 9.91 5.34
C HIS A 23 -2.55 9.82 5.10
N PRO A 24 -3.27 10.96 4.99
CA PRO A 24 -4.70 10.98 4.68
C PRO A 24 -5.07 10.45 3.28
N LEU A 25 -4.09 10.06 2.45
CA LEU A 25 -4.36 9.49 1.14
C LEU A 25 -4.66 8.00 1.21
N TRP A 26 -4.31 7.34 2.31
CA TRP A 26 -4.52 5.91 2.49
C TRP A 26 -5.14 5.56 3.84
N ASN A 27 -4.89 6.35 4.89
CA ASN A 27 -5.52 6.13 6.17
C ASN A 27 -7.04 6.41 6.12
N PRO A 28 -7.84 5.75 6.98
CA PRO A 28 -9.25 6.04 7.12
C PRO A 28 -9.54 7.52 7.44
N PRO A 29 -10.73 8.04 7.03
CA PRO A 29 -11.13 9.40 7.32
C PRO A 29 -11.10 9.68 8.82
N GLY A 30 -10.58 10.85 9.19
CA GLY A 30 -10.43 11.26 10.59
C GLY A 30 -9.07 10.94 11.23
N TYR A 31 -8.22 10.13 10.59
CA TYR A 31 -6.83 9.97 11.01
C TYR A 31 -5.97 11.08 10.39
N LEU A 32 -5.68 12.13 11.16
CA LEU A 32 -5.08 13.37 10.65
C LEU A 32 -3.55 13.41 10.73
N HIS A 33 -2.92 12.44 11.39
CA HIS A 33 -1.48 12.43 11.56
C HIS A 33 -0.78 12.09 10.23
N VAL A 34 0.28 12.84 9.92
CA VAL A 34 1.02 12.74 8.65
C VAL A 34 2.51 12.72 8.91
N HIS A 35 3.19 11.68 8.45
CA HIS A 35 4.66 11.62 8.47
C HIS A 35 5.25 12.41 7.30
N GLN A 36 6.41 13.04 7.50
CA GLN A 36 7.10 13.76 6.41
C GLN A 36 7.63 12.77 5.37
N GLU A 37 8.09 11.61 5.83
CA GLU A 37 8.53 10.47 5.02
C GLU A 37 7.40 9.94 4.13
N ALA A 38 6.13 10.06 4.56
CA ALA A 38 4.98 9.68 3.73
C ALA A 38 4.85 10.58 2.49
N LYS A 39 5.15 11.87 2.64
CA LYS A 39 5.16 12.84 1.52
C LYS A 39 6.34 12.58 0.59
N ASP A 40 7.49 12.22 1.16
CA ASP A 40 8.67 11.89 0.35
C ASP A 40 8.47 10.59 -0.40
N LEU A 41 7.83 9.59 0.22
CA LEU A 41 7.42 8.35 -0.44
C LEU A 41 6.51 8.60 -1.64
N LEU A 42 5.48 9.44 -1.50
CA LEU A 42 4.60 9.82 -2.61
C LEU A 42 5.39 10.43 -3.78
N ARG A 43 6.34 11.33 -3.49
CA ARG A 43 7.18 11.96 -4.52
C ARG A 43 8.09 10.94 -5.21
N MET A 44 8.71 10.05 -4.44
CA MET A 44 9.60 9.02 -4.98
C MET A 44 8.83 8.04 -5.87
N MET A 45 7.70 7.51 -5.39
CA MET A 45 6.88 6.57 -6.17
C MET A 45 6.36 7.22 -7.45
N ALA A 46 5.88 8.48 -7.38
CA ALA A 46 5.44 9.21 -8.56
C ALA A 46 6.59 9.48 -9.57
N ALA A 47 7.80 9.81 -9.09
CA ALA A 47 8.96 10.03 -9.95
C ALA A 47 9.37 8.75 -10.71
N GLU A 48 9.14 7.58 -10.12
CA GLU A 48 9.38 6.26 -10.73
C GLU A 48 8.18 5.74 -11.54
N GLY A 49 7.11 6.52 -11.70
CA GLY A 49 5.91 6.14 -12.45
C GLY A 49 5.10 5.02 -11.79
N LEU A 50 5.08 5.00 -10.45
CA LEU A 50 4.32 4.08 -9.61
C LEU A 50 3.16 4.80 -8.94
N ASP A 51 1.96 4.27 -9.15
CA ASP A 51 0.72 4.78 -8.56
C ASP A 51 0.33 3.93 -7.34
N LEU A 52 -0.34 4.57 -6.37
CA LEU A 52 -0.87 3.88 -5.19
C LEU A 52 -2.16 3.13 -5.56
N HIS A 53 -2.23 1.86 -5.18
CA HIS A 53 -3.34 0.96 -5.49
C HIS A 53 -3.91 0.21 -4.28
N SER A 54 -3.48 0.54 -3.06
CA SER A 54 -4.24 0.15 -1.86
C SER A 54 -5.64 0.73 -1.93
N GLU A 55 -6.62 0.01 -1.36
CA GLU A 55 -7.96 0.55 -1.22
C GLU A 55 -7.92 1.80 -0.33
N PRO A 56 -8.50 2.93 -0.78
CA PRO A 56 -8.61 4.10 0.07
C PRO A 56 -9.50 3.79 1.25
N ASP A 57 -9.19 4.36 2.41
CA ASP A 57 -10.01 4.32 3.61
C ASP A 57 -10.19 2.92 4.27
N VAL A 58 -9.57 1.87 3.73
CA VAL A 58 -9.65 0.50 4.27
C VAL A 58 -8.42 0.21 5.14
N PRO A 59 -8.59 -0.02 6.46
CA PRO A 59 -7.45 -0.29 7.34
C PRO A 59 -6.75 -1.61 7.02
N THR A 60 -5.43 -1.60 7.11
CA THR A 60 -4.59 -2.80 7.03
C THR A 60 -4.04 -3.21 8.38
N PHE A 61 -4.12 -2.35 9.41
CA PHE A 61 -3.65 -2.61 10.76
C PHE A 61 -4.73 -2.37 11.81
N TYR A 62 -4.92 -3.36 12.68
CA TYR A 62 -5.98 -3.46 13.67
C TYR A 62 -5.37 -3.63 15.08
N PRO A 63 -5.04 -2.55 15.80
CA PRO A 63 -4.34 -2.63 17.09
C PRO A 63 -5.15 -3.43 18.13
N SER A 64 -4.45 -4.20 18.97
CA SER A 64 -5.11 -5.00 20.03
C SER A 64 -5.74 -4.14 21.13
N ASN A 65 -5.24 -2.92 21.33
CA ASN A 65 -5.84 -1.96 22.25
C ASN A 65 -6.87 -1.09 21.48
N PRO A 66 -8.17 -1.19 21.81
CA PRO A 66 -9.24 -0.52 21.07
C PRO A 66 -9.23 1.01 21.21
N VAL A 67 -8.39 1.58 22.08
CA VAL A 67 -8.18 3.03 22.17
C VAL A 67 -7.39 3.56 20.96
N HIS A 68 -6.58 2.70 20.32
CA HIS A 68 -5.86 3.07 19.11
C HIS A 68 -6.73 2.89 17.88
N SER A 69 -6.63 3.82 16.93
CA SER A 69 -7.36 3.76 15.67
C SER A 69 -6.82 2.64 14.78
N ASN A 70 -7.71 2.03 14.00
CA ASN A 70 -7.31 1.21 12.87
C ASN A 70 -6.64 2.12 11.82
N THR A 71 -5.57 1.65 11.19
CA THR A 71 -4.78 2.45 10.25
C THR A 71 -4.44 1.67 9.00
N THR A 72 -4.03 2.38 7.96
CA THR A 72 -3.51 1.82 6.72
C THR A 72 -2.03 2.12 6.68
N VAL A 73 -1.21 1.09 6.82
CA VAL A 73 0.25 1.19 6.84
C VAL A 73 0.91 0.26 5.83
N ASP A 74 0.17 -0.77 5.41
CA ASP A 74 0.53 -1.65 4.31
C ASP A 74 0.02 -1.02 3.00
N LEU A 75 0.93 -0.84 2.04
CA LEU A 75 0.69 -0.13 0.80
C LEU A 75 1.05 -1.00 -0.40
N MET A 76 0.25 -0.89 -1.45
CA MET A 76 0.52 -1.51 -2.74
C MET A 76 0.71 -0.44 -3.80
N TRP A 77 1.88 -0.43 -4.45
CA TRP A 77 2.21 0.48 -5.54
C TRP A 77 2.41 -0.31 -6.84
N MET A 78 1.98 0.24 -7.97
CA MET A 78 2.12 -0.45 -9.25
C MET A 78 2.46 0.51 -10.37
N SER A 79 3.26 0.03 -11.32
CA SER A 79 3.46 0.73 -12.59
C SER A 79 2.22 0.63 -13.48
N ASN A 80 1.99 1.61 -14.35
CA ASN A 80 0.89 1.61 -15.31
C ASN A 80 0.78 0.33 -16.17
N ARG A 81 1.89 -0.36 -16.46
CA ARG A 81 1.86 -1.63 -17.20
C ARG A 81 1.24 -2.78 -16.40
N CYS A 82 1.46 -2.79 -15.09
CA CYS A 82 0.88 -3.81 -14.19
C CYS A 82 -0.62 -3.60 -14.00
N LEU A 83 -1.12 -2.38 -14.16
CA LEU A 83 -2.55 -2.11 -14.04
C LEU A 83 -3.37 -2.86 -15.07
N ASN A 84 -2.89 -2.92 -16.32
CA ASN A 84 -3.54 -3.71 -17.38
C ASN A 84 -3.62 -5.21 -17.06
N TRP A 85 -2.82 -5.69 -16.11
CA TRP A 85 -2.81 -7.09 -15.67
C TRP A 85 -3.54 -7.30 -14.35
N THR A 86 -3.89 -6.23 -13.65
CA THR A 86 -4.45 -6.33 -12.30
C THR A 86 -5.95 -6.50 -12.38
N HIS A 87 -6.43 -7.67 -11.95
CA HIS A 87 -7.86 -7.97 -11.87
C HIS A 87 -8.43 -7.62 -10.49
N LYS A 88 -7.61 -7.64 -9.45
CA LYS A 88 -8.02 -7.35 -8.07
C LYS A 88 -6.82 -6.82 -7.29
N CYS A 89 -7.04 -5.80 -6.48
CA CYS A 89 -6.16 -5.35 -5.41
C CYS A 89 -7.07 -4.89 -4.28
N CYS A 90 -7.17 -5.67 -3.20
CA CYS A 90 -8.04 -5.32 -2.06
C CYS A 90 -7.43 -5.80 -0.75
N THR A 91 -7.86 -5.20 0.35
CA THR A 91 -7.53 -5.65 1.70
C THR A 91 -8.42 -6.82 2.10
N ASP A 92 -7.85 -7.84 2.72
CA ASP A 92 -8.56 -8.98 3.28
C ASP A 92 -9.14 -8.65 4.67
N VAL A 93 -10.18 -7.82 4.67
CA VAL A 93 -10.84 -7.35 5.90
C VAL A 93 -11.49 -8.46 6.72
N ASP A 94 -11.84 -9.58 6.08
CA ASP A 94 -12.38 -10.76 6.75
C ASP A 94 -11.28 -11.66 7.34
N HIS A 95 -10.00 -11.29 7.15
CA HIS A 95 -8.83 -12.02 7.64
C HIS A 95 -8.79 -13.50 7.20
N THR A 96 -9.39 -13.82 6.06
CA THR A 96 -9.47 -15.19 5.52
C THR A 96 -8.11 -15.75 5.08
N HIS A 97 -7.14 -14.86 4.84
CA HIS A 97 -5.75 -15.13 4.48
C HIS A 97 -4.77 -14.60 5.55
N SER A 98 -5.27 -14.22 6.74
CA SER A 98 -4.42 -13.75 7.84
C SER A 98 -3.73 -14.91 8.55
N HIS A 99 -2.45 -14.73 8.89
CA HIS A 99 -1.65 -15.69 9.66
C HIS A 99 -1.71 -15.39 11.17
N LEU A 100 -2.90 -15.15 11.72
CA LEU A 100 -3.12 -14.69 13.11
C LEU A 100 -2.47 -13.32 13.41
N SER A 101 -2.31 -12.50 12.37
CA SER A 101 -1.73 -11.15 12.48
C SER A 101 -2.81 -10.12 12.75
N ASN A 102 -2.44 -9.04 13.43
CA ASN A 102 -3.23 -7.80 13.50
C ASN A 102 -3.10 -6.95 12.23
N HIS A 103 -2.31 -7.41 11.26
CA HIS A 103 -2.34 -6.90 9.89
C HIS A 103 -3.31 -7.72 9.03
N ALA A 104 -4.12 -7.04 8.22
CA ALA A 104 -4.87 -7.62 7.13
C ALA A 104 -4.00 -7.66 5.87
N ALA A 105 -4.04 -8.78 5.13
CA ALA A 105 -3.28 -8.93 3.90
C ALA A 105 -3.84 -8.05 2.77
N ILE A 106 -2.98 -7.59 1.86
CA ILE A 106 -3.42 -7.03 0.57
C ILE A 106 -3.39 -8.14 -0.48
N LEU A 107 -4.55 -8.49 -1.03
CA LEU A 107 -4.74 -9.51 -2.03
C LEU A 107 -4.66 -8.90 -3.44
N THR A 108 -3.54 -9.12 -4.12
CA THR A 108 -3.36 -8.72 -5.53
C THR A 108 -3.49 -9.91 -6.47
N LYS A 109 -4.48 -9.89 -7.35
CA LYS A 109 -4.68 -10.91 -8.39
C LYS A 109 -4.25 -10.37 -9.75
N LEU A 110 -3.24 -11.01 -10.32
CA LEU A 110 -2.70 -10.67 -11.64
C LEU A 110 -3.15 -11.68 -12.70
N ARG A 111 -3.44 -11.19 -13.89
CA ARG A 111 -3.56 -11.95 -15.12
C ARG A 111 -2.38 -11.58 -16.01
N ILE A 112 -1.28 -12.30 -15.84
CA ILE A 112 -0.07 -12.07 -16.62
C ILE A 112 -0.29 -12.66 -18.03
N PRO A 113 -0.11 -11.88 -19.10
CA PRO A 113 -0.14 -12.42 -20.46
C PRO A 113 0.97 -13.46 -20.65
N ALA A 114 0.67 -14.51 -21.40
CA ALA A 114 1.62 -15.56 -21.74
C ALA A 114 2.77 -15.05 -22.62
#